data_AF-U4UGX0-F1
#
_entry.id   AF-U4UGX0-F1
#
_cell.length_a   1.000
_cell.length_b   1.000
_cell.length_c   1.000
_cell.angle_alpha   90.00
_cell.angle_beta   90.00
_cell.angle_gamma   90.00
#
_symmetry.space_group_name_H-M   'P 1'
#
loop_
_entity.id
_entity.type
_entity.pdbx_description
1 polymer ?
#
loop_
_entity_poly.entity_id
_entity_poly.type
_entity_poly.pdbx_seq_one_letter_code
_entity_poly.pdbx_strand_id
1 'polypeptide(L)'
;MSSTTIVGKIAIVTGASAGIGKAIAELLVKNGAIVAGIARRVEHVCQHAQELAGEKGSLHGYQCDLTKKDDILAAFKKINTELGPISILINNAGALKMSGIIEGDIEKWQAVHESK
;
A
#
# COMPACT_ATOMS: atom_id res chain seq x y z
N MET A 1 11.50 -4.60 27.78
CA MET A 1 10.61 -5.08 26.70
C MET A 1 11.50 -5.44 25.52
N SER A 2 11.49 -6.68 25.06
CA SER A 2 12.21 -7.01 23.82
C SER A 2 11.43 -6.39 22.67
N SER A 3 11.95 -5.29 22.11
CA SER A 3 11.36 -4.65 20.94
C SER A 3 11.49 -5.62 19.76
N THR A 4 10.37 -6.10 19.24
CA THR A 4 10.35 -6.76 17.92
C THR A 4 10.74 -5.70 16.90
N THR A 5 11.98 -5.75 16.43
CA THR A 5 12.50 -4.77 15.48
C THR A 5 11.89 -4.98 14.09
N ILE A 6 11.49 -3.89 13.44
CA ILE A 6 10.99 -3.88 12.05
C ILE A 6 12.08 -3.54 11.04
N VAL A 7 13.31 -3.30 11.50
CA VAL A 7 14.46 -3.02 10.64
C VAL A 7 14.69 -4.18 9.68
N GLY A 8 14.77 -3.88 8.38
CA GLY A 8 14.96 -4.86 7.30
C GLY A 8 13.75 -5.75 7.02
N LYS A 9 12.63 -5.58 7.73
CA LYS A 9 11.39 -6.32 7.45
C LYS A 9 10.72 -5.75 6.21
N ILE A 10 10.18 -6.63 5.37
CA ILE A 10 9.43 -6.25 4.18
C ILE A 10 7.97 -5.99 4.59
N ALA A 11 7.48 -4.79 4.31
CA ALA A 11 6.11 -4.37 4.57
C ALA A 11 5.40 -3.98 3.27
N ILE A 12 4.19 -4.49 3.06
CA ILE A 12 3.28 -4.00 2.01
C ILE A 12 2.35 -2.96 2.62
N VAL A 13 2.20 -1.81 1.95
CA VAL A 13 1.18 -0.81 2.28
C VAL A 13 0.32 -0.54 1.05
N THR A 14 -0.96 -0.89 1.12
CA THR A 14 -1.91 -0.57 0.04
C THR A 14 -2.44 0.86 0.18
N GLY A 15 -2.68 1.53 -0.94
CA GLY A 15 -3.11 2.93 -0.94
C GLY A 15 -1.98 3.89 -0.53
N ALA A 16 -0.71 3.53 -0.77
CA ALA A 16 0.44 4.30 -0.33
C ALA A 16 0.67 5.63 -1.07
N SER A 17 -0.13 5.94 -2.09
CA SER A 17 0.02 7.17 -2.90
C SER A 17 -0.46 8.44 -2.20
N ALA A 18 -1.28 8.35 -1.15
CA ALA A 18 -1.84 9.51 -0.47
C ALA A 18 -2.31 9.19 0.96
N GLY A 19 -2.66 10.25 1.70
CA GLY A 19 -3.36 10.17 2.98
C GLY A 19 -2.67 9.29 4.01
N ILE A 20 -3.45 8.48 4.72
CA ILE A 20 -2.98 7.60 5.79
C ILE A 20 -1.99 6.55 5.26
N GLY A 21 -2.22 6.00 4.06
CA GLY A 21 -1.31 5.02 3.46
C GLY A 21 0.08 5.59 3.21
N LYS A 22 0.16 6.83 2.68
CA LYS A 22 1.43 7.55 2.51
C LYS A 22 2.12 7.73 3.87
N ALA A 23 1.41 8.22 4.87
CA ALA A 23 1.96 8.48 6.20
C ALA A 23 2.46 7.19 6.89
N ILE A 24 1.75 6.07 6.73
CA ILE A 24 2.19 4.77 7.25
C ILE A 24 3.47 4.31 6.54
N ALA A 25 3.52 4.41 5.20
CA ALA A 25 4.71 4.04 4.43
C ALA A 25 5.94 4.83 4.88
N GLU A 26 5.80 6.16 5.02
CA GLU A 26 6.85 7.04 5.54
C GLU A 26 7.32 6.63 6.94
N LEU A 27 6.39 6.37 7.87
CA LEU A 27 6.72 5.99 9.24
C LEU A 27 7.49 4.66 9.28
N LEU A 28 7.07 3.67 8.49
CA LEU A 28 7.73 2.37 8.39
C LEU A 28 9.16 2.51 7.84
N VAL A 29 9.35 3.31 6.79
CA VAL A 29 10.67 3.61 6.22
C VAL A 29 11.58 4.28 7.26
N LYS A 30 11.10 5.30 7.96
CA LYS A 30 11.87 6.00 9.02
C LYS A 30 12.26 5.09 10.18
N ASN A 31 11.52 3.99 10.38
CA ASN A 31 11.82 2.96 11.38
C ASN A 31 12.61 1.76 10.82
N GLY A 32 13.09 1.85 9.57
CA GLY A 32 14.02 0.88 8.98
C GLY A 32 13.38 -0.26 8.20
N ALA A 33 12.07 -0.25 7.95
CA ALA A 33 11.43 -1.24 7.11
C ALA A 33 11.71 -0.99 5.62
N ILE A 34 11.70 -2.06 4.84
CA ILE A 34 11.67 -1.98 3.37
C ILE A 34 10.20 -2.07 2.96
N VAL A 35 9.67 -1.01 2.38
CA VAL A 35 8.24 -0.84 2.13
C VAL A 35 7.95 -0.97 0.64
N ALA A 36 7.06 -1.89 0.29
CA ALA A 36 6.39 -1.94 -1.00
C ALA A 36 5.08 -1.13 -0.92
N GLY A 37 5.08 0.07 -1.51
CA GLY A 37 3.91 0.92 -1.61
C GLY A 37 3.07 0.56 -2.84
N ILE A 38 1.87 0.04 -2.60
CA ILE A 38 0.93 -0.34 -3.67
C ILE A 38 -0.07 0.78 -3.93
N ALA A 39 -0.20 1.19 -5.20
CA ALA A 39 -1.23 2.11 -5.65
C ALA A 39 -1.49 2.01 -7.16
N ARG A 40 -2.69 2.41 -7.62
CA ARG A 40 -2.97 2.58 -9.06
C ARG A 40 -2.15 3.70 -9.71
N ARG A 41 -1.96 4.79 -8.95
CA ARG A 41 -1.13 5.97 -9.29
C ARG A 41 0.26 5.79 -8.68
N VAL A 42 1.03 4.87 -9.24
CA VAL A 42 2.34 4.46 -8.71
C VAL A 42 3.36 5.61 -8.74
N GLU A 43 3.23 6.53 -9.69
CA GLU A 43 4.07 7.69 -9.86
C GLU A 43 4.14 8.57 -8.60
N HIS A 44 3.03 8.70 -7.86
CA HIS A 44 3.01 9.39 -6.57
C HIS A 44 3.80 8.66 -5.48
N VAL A 45 3.79 7.32 -5.51
CA VAL A 45 4.60 6.50 -4.59
C VAL A 45 6.08 6.64 -4.92
N CYS A 46 6.43 6.59 -6.21
CA CYS A 46 7.81 6.77 -6.67
C CYS A 46 8.37 8.16 -6.35
N GLN A 47 7.56 9.22 -6.52
CA GLN A 47 7.95 10.57 -6.08
C GLN A 47 8.21 10.60 -4.57
N HIS A 48 7.32 10.01 -3.77
CA HIS A 48 7.53 9.95 -2.34
C HIS A 48 8.76 9.11 -1.94
N ALA A 49 9.08 8.05 -2.70
CA ALA A 49 10.30 7.28 -2.48
C ALA A 49 11.56 8.13 -2.67
N GLN A 50 11.56 9.09 -3.60
CA GLN A 50 12.66 10.04 -3.76
C GLN A 50 12.77 10.98 -2.55
N GLU A 51 11.65 11.42 -1.98
CA GLU A 51 11.61 12.26 -0.76
C GLU A 51 12.20 11.53 0.46
N LEU A 52 12.13 10.19 0.48
CA LEU A 52 12.61 9.33 1.57
C LEU A 52 14.01 8.76 1.31
N ALA A 53 14.70 9.19 0.26
CA ALA A 53 16.04 8.70 -0.04
C ALA A 53 17.02 9.01 1.11
N GLY A 54 17.73 7.98 1.59
CA GLY A 54 18.70 8.10 2.69
C GLY A 54 18.12 7.85 4.09
N GLU A 55 16.82 7.60 4.21
CA GLU A 55 16.22 7.11 5.46
C GLU A 55 16.71 5.70 5.84
N LYS A 56 16.41 5.27 7.06
CA LYS A 56 16.85 3.95 7.58
C LYS A 56 16.32 2.76 6.76
N GLY A 57 15.17 2.94 6.13
CA GLY A 57 14.49 1.96 5.29
C GLY A 57 14.47 2.39 3.82
N SER A 58 13.56 1.82 3.03
CA SER A 58 13.34 2.26 1.65
C SER A 58 11.89 2.07 1.22
N LEU A 59 11.42 2.91 0.29
CA LEU A 59 10.09 2.81 -0.32
C LEU A 59 10.24 2.43 -1.79
N HIS A 60 9.48 1.42 -2.23
CA HIS A 60 9.43 0.92 -3.60
C HIS A 60 7.98 0.97 -4.11
N GLY A 61 7.77 1.56 -5.28
CA GLY A 61 6.43 1.71 -5.86
C GLY A 61 6.00 0.52 -6.70
N TYR A 62 4.80 0.01 -6.45
CA TYR A 62 4.17 -1.07 -7.23
C TYR A 62 2.81 -0.64 -7.72
N GLN A 63 2.63 -0.64 -9.05
CA GLN A 63 1.31 -0.42 -9.65
C GLN A 63 0.45 -1.67 -9.46
N CYS A 64 -0.74 -1.51 -8.91
CA CYS A 64 -1.73 -2.57 -8.80
C CYS A 64 -3.14 -1.99 -8.62
N ASP A 65 -4.10 -2.57 -9.31
CA ASP A 65 -5.53 -2.40 -9.14
C ASP A 65 -6.09 -3.49 -8.23
N LEU A 66 -6.37 -3.14 -6.98
CA LEU A 66 -6.80 -4.09 -5.94
C LEU A 66 -8.20 -4.66 -6.17
N THR A 67 -8.97 -4.13 -7.13
CA THR A 67 -10.23 -4.75 -7.54
C THR A 67 -10.02 -5.95 -8.47
N LYS A 68 -8.78 -6.23 -8.89
CA LYS A 68 -8.41 -7.29 -9.84
C LYS A 68 -7.51 -8.32 -9.18
N LYS A 69 -8.06 -9.52 -8.94
CA LYS A 69 -7.35 -10.62 -8.28
C LYS A 69 -6.00 -10.97 -8.94
N ASP A 70 -5.95 -11.04 -10.27
CA ASP A 70 -4.73 -11.42 -10.98
C ASP A 70 -3.63 -10.35 -10.85
N ASP A 71 -4.03 -9.07 -10.78
CA ASP A 71 -3.11 -7.96 -10.58
C ASP A 71 -2.50 -7.99 -9.17
N ILE A 72 -3.34 -8.31 -8.16
CA ILE A 72 -2.87 -8.52 -6.77
C ILE A 72 -1.83 -9.65 -6.72
N LEU A 73 -2.15 -10.81 -7.32
CA LEU A 73 -1.26 -11.97 -7.31
C LEU A 73 0.06 -11.67 -8.03
N ALA A 74 0.01 -10.96 -9.16
CA ALA A 74 1.18 -10.54 -9.90
C ALA A 74 2.05 -9.56 -9.09
N ALA A 75 1.45 -8.55 -8.46
CA ALA A 75 2.14 -7.57 -7.64
C ALA A 75 2.83 -8.24 -6.42
N PHE A 76 2.13 -9.11 -5.69
CA PHE A 76 2.69 -9.80 -4.54
C PHE A 76 3.83 -10.74 -4.93
N LYS A 77 3.71 -11.46 -6.05
CA LYS A 77 4.79 -12.30 -6.57
C LYS A 77 6.01 -11.46 -6.94
N LYS A 78 5.81 -10.32 -7.59
CA LYS A 78 6.88 -9.39 -7.97
C LYS A 78 7.60 -8.83 -6.74
N ILE A 79 6.85 -8.34 -5.75
CA ILE A 79 7.38 -7.84 -4.47
C ILE A 79 8.20 -8.93 -3.77
N ASN A 80 7.68 -10.15 -3.67
CA ASN A 80 8.40 -11.24 -3.02
C ASN A 80 9.69 -11.63 -3.76
N THR A 81 9.70 -11.50 -5.09
CA THR A 81 10.88 -11.78 -5.91
C THR A 81 11.94 -10.68 -5.77
N GLU A 82 11.53 -9.42 -5.76
CA GLU A 82 12.44 -8.27 -5.78
C GLU A 82 12.95 -7.88 -4.39
N LEU A 83 12.09 -7.94 -3.37
CA LEU A 83 12.39 -7.47 -2.02
C LEU A 83 12.57 -8.61 -1.00
N GLY A 84 12.03 -9.79 -1.29
CA GLY A 84 12.07 -10.95 -0.39
C GLY A 84 10.78 -11.17 0.41
N PRO A 85 10.82 -12.02 1.45
CA PRO A 85 9.62 -12.50 2.15
C PRO A 85 8.88 -11.40 2.90
N ILE A 86 7.60 -11.26 2.59
CA ILE A 86 6.69 -10.28 3.19
C ILE A 86 6.46 -10.62 4.66
N SER A 87 6.71 -9.67 5.56
CA SER A 87 6.54 -9.82 7.01
C SER A 87 5.35 -9.05 7.57
N ILE A 88 4.97 -7.95 6.90
CA ILE A 88 3.93 -7.02 7.37
C ILE A 88 3.03 -6.69 6.17
N LEU A 89 1.71 -6.71 6.39
CA LEU A 89 0.72 -6.28 5.40
C LEU A 89 -0.22 -5.25 6.03
N ILE A 90 -0.26 -4.06 5.44
CA ILE A 90 -1.19 -2.98 5.81
C ILE A 90 -2.23 -2.84 4.70
N ASN A 91 -3.42 -3.41 4.91
CA ASN A 91 -4.57 -3.26 4.03
C ASN A 91 -5.25 -1.90 4.31
N ASN A 92 -4.77 -0.85 3.65
CA ASN A 92 -5.21 0.52 3.86
C ASN A 92 -5.96 1.13 2.66
N ALA A 93 -5.80 0.60 1.45
CA ALA A 93 -6.51 1.11 0.29
C ALA A 93 -8.03 1.11 0.51
N GLY A 94 -8.68 2.15 -0.01
CA GLY A 94 -10.13 2.29 0.04
C GLY A 94 -10.59 3.38 -0.92
N ALA A 95 -11.84 3.27 -1.37
CA ALA A 95 -12.51 4.30 -2.15
C ALA A 95 -13.78 4.78 -1.43
N LEU A 96 -14.11 6.05 -1.64
CA LEU A 96 -15.37 6.64 -1.19
C LEU A 96 -16.23 6.97 -2.41
N LYS A 97 -17.48 6.52 -2.40
CA LYS A 97 -18.52 6.95 -3.32
C LYS A 97 -19.74 7.34 -2.48
N MET A 98 -20.20 8.57 -2.65
CA MET A 98 -21.39 9.05 -1.94
C MET A 98 -22.64 8.49 -2.61
N SER A 99 -23.52 7.88 -1.81
CA SER A 99 -24.79 7.30 -2.23
C SER A 99 -25.75 7.30 -1.04
N GLY A 100 -27.05 7.54 -1.27
CA GLY A 100 -28.07 7.54 -0.21
C GLY A 100 -28.33 6.13 0.33
N ILE A 101 -28.86 6.01 1.55
CA ILE A 101 -29.15 4.70 2.16
C ILE A 101 -30.40 4.04 1.55
N ILE A 102 -31.46 4.81 1.33
CA ILE A 102 -32.77 4.29 0.84
C ILE A 102 -32.81 4.26 -0.68
N GLU A 103 -32.37 5.34 -1.33
CA GLU A 103 -32.38 5.53 -2.79
C GLU A 103 -30.98 5.31 -3.39
N GLY A 104 -30.20 4.47 -2.72
CA GLY A 104 -28.80 4.24 -3.05
C GLY A 104 -28.62 3.53 -4.38
N ASP A 105 -27.58 3.95 -5.10
CA ASP A 105 -27.07 3.25 -6.26
C ASP A 105 -26.21 2.04 -5.81
N ILE A 106 -26.69 0.84 -6.11
CA ILE A 106 -26.03 -0.44 -5.78
C ILE A 106 -24.65 -0.53 -6.42
N GLU A 107 -24.46 -0.03 -7.63
CA GLU A 107 -23.17 -0.08 -8.33
C GLU A 107 -22.12 0.76 -7.59
N LYS A 108 -22.52 1.92 -7.05
CA LYS A 108 -21.64 2.74 -6.19
C LYS A 108 -21.26 2.01 -4.91
N TRP A 109 -22.19 1.25 -4.32
CA TRP A 109 -21.94 0.50 -3.09
C TRP A 109 -21.01 -0.68 -3.36
N GLN A 110 -21.23 -1.42 -4.44
CA GLN A 110 -20.36 -2.51 -4.90
C GLN A 110 -18.95 -1.98 -5.18
N ALA A 111 -18.82 -0.87 -5.90
CA ALA A 111 -17.52 -0.26 -6.17
C ALA A 111 -16.74 0.13 -4.90
N VAL A 112 -17.42 0.57 -3.83
CA VAL A 112 -16.79 0.82 -2.53
C VAL A 112 -16.43 -0.50 -1.84
N HIS A 113 -17.30 -1.50 -1.89
CA HIS A 113 -17.06 -2.82 -1.30
C HIS A 113 -15.83 -3.51 -1.90
N GLU A 114 -15.66 -3.43 -3.21
CA GLU A 114 -14.58 -4.06 -3.97
C GLU A 114 -13.26 -3.28 -3.92
N SER A 115 -13.28 -2.04 -3.41
CA SER A 115 -12.10 -1.17 -3.31
C SER A 115 -11.15 -1.49 -2.14
N LYS A 116 -11.31 -2.66 -1.52
CA LYS A 116 -10.64 -3.09 -0.28
C LYS A 116 -9.44 -4.00 -0.56
#